data_AF-A0A7K1SXH0-F1
#
_entry.id   AF-A0A7K1SXH0-F1
#
_cell.length_a   1.000
_cell.length_b   1.000
_cell.length_c   1.000
_cell.angle_alpha   90.00
_cell.angle_beta   90.00
_cell.angle_gamma   90.00
#
_symmetry.space_group_name_H-M   'P 1'
#
loop_
_entity.id
_entity.type
_entity.pdbx_description
1 polymer ?
#
loop_
_entity_poly.entity_id
_entity_poly.type
_entity_poly.pdbx_seq_one_letter_code
_entity_poly.pdbx_strand_id
1 'polypeptide(L)' 'MQSLLFKTALKRPNGEIVPGSIFTCDNGAFEFKAANDPSYHFIIKKNEKSNWYWLDGSSISIDRMIELGEKIDDYLKL' A
#
# COMPACT_ATOMS: atom_id res chain seq x y z
N MET A 1 0.44 10.00 -12.54
CA MET A 1 1.90 9.98 -12.38
C MET A 1 2.28 9.61 -10.95
N GLN A 2 2.90 8.45 -10.77
CA GLN A 2 3.46 8.04 -9.48
C GLN A 2 4.68 8.91 -9.12
N SER A 3 4.73 9.46 -7.89
CA SER A 3 5.84 10.32 -7.45
C SER A 3 6.46 9.79 -6.16
N LEU A 4 7.79 9.74 -6.10
CA LEU A 4 8.53 9.35 -4.89
C LEU A 4 8.35 10.42 -3.81
N LEU A 5 7.95 10.01 -2.60
CA LEU A 5 7.89 10.88 -1.43
C LEU A 5 9.15 10.78 -0.59
N PHE A 6 9.43 9.60 -0.05
CA PHE A 6 10.57 9.36 0.83
C PHE A 6 10.94 7.87 0.88
N LYS A 7 12.16 7.59 1.35
CA LYS A 7 12.65 6.24 1.63
C LYS A 7 12.43 5.92 3.11
N THR A 8 12.07 4.68 3.41
CA THR A 8 11.81 4.22 4.78
C THR A 8 12.09 2.74 4.91
N ALA A 9 11.88 2.18 6.11
CA ALA A 9 11.82 0.75 6.31
C ALA A 9 10.58 0.39 7.14
N LEU A 10 10.04 -0.79 6.91
CA LEU A 10 8.84 -1.26 7.59
C LEU A 10 9.07 -2.56 8.32
N LYS A 11 8.56 -2.63 9.55
CA LYS A 11 8.64 -3.83 10.37
C LYS A 11 7.43 -4.71 10.09
N ARG A 12 7.67 -5.88 9.49
CA ARG A 12 6.66 -6.93 9.28
C ARG A 12 6.22 -7.54 10.64
N PRO A 13 5.04 -8.19 10.72
CA PRO A 13 4.59 -8.85 11.95
C PRO A 13 5.54 -9.93 12.48
N ASN A 14 6.30 -10.59 11.59
CA ASN A 14 7.33 -11.56 11.94
C ASN A 14 8.61 -10.91 12.55
N GLY A 15 8.66 -9.58 12.65
CA GLY A 15 9.78 -8.83 13.21
C GLY A 15 10.84 -8.38 12.19
N GLU A 16 10.75 -8.84 10.94
CA GLU A 16 11.67 -8.47 9.86
C GLU A 16 11.54 -6.98 9.50
N ILE A 17 12.67 -6.30 9.27
CA ILE A 17 12.69 -4.92 8.79
C ILE A 17 12.96 -4.91 7.29
N VAL A 18 12.01 -4.40 6.53
CA VAL A 18 12.07 -4.34 5.06
C VAL A 18 12.28 -2.90 4.61
N PRO A 19 13.45 -2.55 4.05
CA PRO A 19 13.68 -1.24 3.47
C PRO A 19 12.89 -1.06 2.17
N GLY A 20 12.46 0.16 1.89
CA GLY A 20 11.71 0.48 0.69
C GLY A 20 11.46 1.97 0.48
N SER A 21 10.56 2.28 -0.43
CA SER A 21 10.22 3.65 -0.82
C SER A 21 8.71 3.85 -0.84
N ILE A 22 8.25 5.01 -0.38
CA ILE A 22 6.85 5.43 -0.43
C ILE A 22 6.63 6.34 -1.63
N PHE A 23 5.59 6.07 -2.39
CA PHE A 23 5.17 6.84 -3.55
C PHE A 23 3.73 7.32 -3.39
N THR A 24 3.38 8.48 -3.94
CA THR A 24 1.99 8.88 -4.15
C THR A 24 1.45 8.27 -5.43
N CYS A 25 0.18 7.87 -5.40
CA CYS A 25 -0.60 7.42 -6.55
C CYS A 25 -1.65 8.48 -6.93
N ASP A 26 -2.13 8.46 -8.17
CA ASP A 26 -3.07 9.46 -8.71
C ASP A 26 -4.43 9.48 -8.01
N ASN A 27 -4.81 8.36 -7.41
CA ASN A 27 -6.05 8.19 -6.66
C ASN A 27 -5.93 8.63 -5.19
N GLY A 28 -4.85 9.33 -4.82
CA GLY A 28 -4.60 9.79 -3.44
C GLY A 28 -4.11 8.68 -2.49
N ALA A 29 -3.83 7.48 -3.01
CA ALA A 29 -3.21 6.42 -2.23
C ALA A 29 -1.68 6.63 -2.10
N PHE A 30 -1.10 5.98 -1.11
CA PHE A 30 0.34 5.82 -0.97
C PHE A 30 0.71 4.36 -1.21
N GLU A 31 1.71 4.13 -2.03
CA GLU A 31 2.25 2.80 -2.29
C GLU A 31 3.64 2.68 -1.70
N PHE A 32 3.92 1.59 -1.00
CA PHE A 32 5.27 1.21 -0.66
C PHE A 32 5.79 0.11 -1.56
N LYS A 33 7.03 0.28 -2.02
CA LYS A 33 7.77 -0.75 -2.74
C LYS A 33 9.00 -1.12 -1.95
N ALA A 34 9.12 -2.39 -1.56
CA ALA A 34 10.33 -2.89 -0.92
C ALA A 34 11.51 -2.87 -1.89
N ALA A 35 12.70 -2.53 -1.38
CA ALA A 35 13.91 -2.40 -2.19
C ALA A 35 14.46 -3.76 -2.65
N ASN A 36 14.31 -4.78 -1.81
CA ASN A 36 14.92 -6.11 -2.01
C ASN A 36 13.89 -7.23 -2.21
N ASP A 37 12.60 -6.89 -2.23
CA ASP A 37 11.51 -7.85 -2.36
C ASP A 37 10.38 -7.25 -3.21
N PRO A 38 10.44 -7.36 -4.54
CA PRO A 38 9.43 -6.79 -5.44
C PRO A 38 8.02 -7.33 -5.21
N SER A 39 7.88 -8.49 -4.54
CA SER A 39 6.59 -9.06 -4.20
C SER A 39 5.93 -8.37 -3.00
N TYR A 40 6.73 -7.71 -2.17
CA TYR A 40 6.25 -7.05 -0.97
C TYR A 40 5.97 -5.57 -1.20
N HIS A 41 4.69 -5.25 -1.19
CA HIS A 41 4.17 -3.91 -1.30
C HIS A 41 2.94 -3.76 -0.43
N PHE A 42 2.65 -2.52 -0.03
CA PHE A 42 1.37 -2.20 0.58
C PHE A 42 0.82 -0.91 -0.01
N ILE A 43 -0.50 -0.80 0.00
CA ILE A 43 -1.21 0.41 -0.42
C ILE A 43 -1.94 0.96 0.81
N ILE A 44 -1.69 2.22 1.14
CA ILE A 44 -2.47 2.98 2.13
C ILE A 44 -3.40 3.91 1.38
N LYS A 45 -4.70 3.89 1.71
CA LYS A 45 -5.68 4.82 1.14
C LYS A 45 -6.57 5.38 2.24
N LYS A 46 -6.92 6.66 2.09
CA LYS A 46 -7.92 7.32 2.92
C LYS A 46 -9.27 7.26 2.20
N ASN A 47 -10.33 6.88 2.91
CA ASN A 47 -11.66 6.88 2.33
C ASN A 47 -12.38 8.24 2.45
N GLU A 48 -13.57 8.33 1.87
CA GLU A 48 -14.40 9.54 1.89
C GLU A 48 -14.79 9.99 3.30
N LYS A 49 -14.93 9.03 4.24
CA LYS A 49 -15.18 9.29 5.66
C LYS A 49 -13.93 9.64 6.46
N SER A 50 -12.80 9.88 5.79
CA SER A 50 -11.51 10.19 6.38
C SER A 50 -10.84 9.08 7.21
N ASN A 51 -11.29 7.84 7.07
CA ASN A 51 -10.65 6.69 7.68
C ASN A 51 -9.49 6.18 6.81
N TRP A 52 -8.43 5.68 7.44
CA TRP A 52 -7.26 5.14 6.76
C TRP A 52 -7.28 3.62 6.74
N TYR A 53 -6.96 3.04 5.59
CA TYR A 53 -6.84 1.61 5.40
C TYR A 53 -5.52 1.27 4.75
N TRP A 54 -4.99 0.10 5.07
CA TRP A 54 -3.85 -0.47 4.38
C TRP A 54 -4.17 -1.87 3.88
N LEU A 55 -3.60 -2.22 2.73
CA LEU A 55 -3.61 -3.57 2.17
C LEU A 55 -2.17 -4.05 2.08
N ASP A 56 -1.86 -5.15 2.79
CA ASP A 56 -0.59 -5.85 2.64
C ASP A 56 -0.69 -6.83 1.47
N GLY A 57 0.21 -6.66 0.51
CA GLY A 57 0.26 -7.36 -0.74
C GLY A 57 0.98 -8.68 -0.78
N SER A 58 1.42 -9.19 0.37
CA SER A 58 2.34 -10.32 0.46
C SER A 58 1.95 -11.59 -0.32
N SER A 59 0.72 -11.71 -0.82
CA SER A 59 0.20 -12.89 -1.53
C SER A 59 -0.71 -12.58 -2.73
N ILE A 60 -0.78 -11.35 -3.24
CA ILE A 60 -1.68 -10.97 -4.35
C ILE A 60 -0.96 -10.09 -5.37
N SER A 61 -1.43 -10.12 -6.63
CA SER A 61 -0.84 -9.28 -7.69
C SER A 61 -1.09 -7.79 -7.42
N ILE A 62 -0.22 -6.93 -7.96
CA ILE A 62 -0.36 -5.47 -7.84
C ILE A 62 -1.68 -4.96 -8.42
N ASP A 63 -2.12 -5.53 -9.55
CA ASP A 63 -3.43 -5.20 -10.15
C ASP A 63 -4.57 -5.54 -9.19
N ARG A 64 -4.49 -6.67 -8.49
CA ARG A 64 -5.47 -7.07 -7.48
C ARG A 64 -5.44 -6.14 -6.27
N MET A 65 -4.29 -5.64 -5.88
CA MET A 65 -4.18 -4.68 -4.77
C MET A 65 -4.74 -3.31 -5.11
N ILE A 66 -4.49 -2.83 -6.33
CA ILE A 66 -5.08 -1.59 -6.82
C ILE A 66 -6.60 -1.74 -6.83
N GLU A 67 -7.12 -2.85 -7.38
CA GLU A 67 -8.57 -3.13 -7.39
C GLU A 67 -9.15 -3.19 -5.96
N LEU A 68 -8.49 -3.89 -5.03
CA LEU A 68 -8.93 -3.96 -3.64
C LEU A 68 -8.86 -2.60 -2.94
N GLY A 69 -7.85 -1.78 -3.25
CA GLY A 69 -7.70 -0.43 -2.70
C GLY A 69 -8.74 0.54 -3.26
N GLU A 70 -9.14 0.36 -4.53
CA GLU A 70 -10.24 1.11 -5.13
C GLU A 70 -11.59 0.72 -4.51
N LYS A 71 -11.80 -0.57 -4.26
CA LYS A 71 -13.05 -1.12 -3.70
C LYS A 71 -13.06 -1.25 -2.17
N ILE A 72 -12.11 -0.63 -1.47
CA ILE A 72 -11.92 -0.87 -0.03
C ILE A 72 -13.15 -0.45 0.79
N ASP A 73 -13.84 0.60 0.33
CA ASP A 73 -15.09 1.08 0.92
C ASP A 73 -16.24 0.08 0.74
N ASP A 74 -16.36 -0.49 -0.47
CA ASP A 74 -17.35 -1.54 -0.77
C ASP A 74 -17.10 -2.81 0.05
N TYR A 75 -15.83 -3.22 0.18
CA TYR A 75 -15.45 -4.43 0.92
C TYR A 75 -15.71 -4.32 2.42
N LEU A 76 -15.51 -3.14 2.98
CA LEU A 76 -15.71 -2.89 4.41
C LEU A 76 -17.16 -2.47 4.74
N LYS A 77 -18.04 -2.37 3.72
CA LYS A 77 -19.42 -1.88 3.84
C LYS A 77 -19.49 -0.54 4.58
N LEU A 78 -18.55 0.35 4.30
CA LEU A 78 -18.42 1.64 4.97
C LEU A 78 -19.19 2.73 4.27
#